data_AF-A0A9E5QEN2-F1
#
_entry.id   AF-A0A9E5QEN2-F1
#
_cell.length_a   1.000
_cell.length_b   1.000
_cell.length_c   1.000
_cell.angle_alpha   90.00
_cell.angle_beta   90.00
_cell.angle_gamma   90.00
#
_symmetry.space_group_name_H-M   'P 1'
#
loop_
_entity.id
_entity.type
_entity.pdbx_description
1 polymer ?
#
loop_
_entity_poly.entity_id
_entity_poly.type
_entity_poly.pdbx_seq_one_letter_code
_entity_poly.pdbx_strand_id
1 'polypeptide(L)'
;NRNGAIAKIKGIDPNPRAIEIAREFINNHHAIEFEAKSIQEFGNDERFDFVISNHTLHHIPDDDILETLNKMYHMARHGLIISDIRRTKLAHFGASIVSKFIGNRLTSNDTPASIRK
;
A
#
# COMPACT_ATOMS: atom_id res chain seq x y z
N ASN A 1 2.73 -24.31 -22.32
CA ASN A 1 2.27 -24.69 -20.96
C ASN A 1 2.23 -23.45 -20.07
N ARG A 2 1.11 -22.72 -20.04
CA ARG A 2 0.87 -21.64 -19.07
C ARG A 2 -0.20 -22.11 -18.10
N ASN A 3 0.14 -23.08 -17.26
CA ASN A 3 -0.65 -23.38 -16.08
C ASN A 3 -0.40 -22.19 -15.13
N GLY A 4 -1.34 -21.24 -15.08
CA GLY A 4 -1.23 -20.09 -14.19
C GLY A 4 -1.13 -20.58 -12.75
N ALA A 5 -0.14 -20.08 -12.01
CA ALA A 5 -0.05 -20.35 -10.59
C ALA A 5 -1.24 -19.68 -9.90
N ILE A 6 -1.99 -20.45 -9.09
CA ILE A 6 -3.05 -19.91 -8.24
C ILE A 6 -2.36 -19.31 -7.02
N ALA A 7 -2.24 -17.98 -6.98
CA ALA A 7 -1.70 -17.27 -5.84
C ALA A 7 -2.80 -17.04 -4.80
N LYS A 8 -2.48 -17.28 -3.52
CA LYS A 8 -3.28 -16.78 -2.40
C LYS A 8 -2.76 -15.39 -2.02
N ILE A 9 -3.67 -14.43 -1.93
CA ILE A 9 -3.36 -13.02 -1.70
C ILE A 9 -4.01 -12.59 -0.39
N LYS A 10 -3.21 -12.01 0.50
CA LYS A 10 -3.68 -11.33 1.70
C LYS A 10 -3.37 -9.85 1.57
N GLY A 11 -4.40 -9.02 1.44
CA GLY A 11 -4.27 -7.56 1.44
C GLY A 11 -4.59 -6.99 2.81
N ILE A 12 -3.88 -5.94 3.20
CA ILE A 12 -4.11 -5.25 4.47
C ILE A 12 -4.14 -3.74 4.24
N ASP A 13 -4.95 -3.06 5.03
CA ASP A 13 -5.00 -1.60 5.11
C ASP A 13 -5.56 -1.23 6.49
N PRO A 14 -4.99 -0.25 7.22
CA PRO A 14 -5.54 0.16 8.51
C PRO A 14 -6.92 0.82 8.39
N ASN A 15 -7.33 1.28 7.19
CA ASN A 15 -8.63 1.88 6.95
C ASN A 15 -9.70 0.80 6.66
N PRO A 16 -10.64 0.54 7.59
CA PRO A 16 -11.67 -0.47 7.39
C PRO A 16 -12.58 -0.18 6.19
N ARG A 17 -12.75 1.08 5.81
CA ARG A 17 -13.54 1.46 4.62
C ARG A 17 -12.86 1.05 3.31
N ALA A 18 -11.53 1.13 3.25
CA ALA A 18 -10.79 0.67 2.07
C ALA A 18 -10.94 -0.84 1.90
N ILE A 19 -10.92 -1.58 3.01
CA ILE A 19 -11.13 -3.03 3.04
C ILE A 19 -12.55 -3.42 2.60
N GLU A 20 -13.57 -2.69 3.04
CA GLU A 20 -14.95 -2.91 2.61
C GLU A 20 -15.08 -2.78 1.08
N ILE A 21 -14.56 -1.67 0.51
CA ILE A 21 -14.56 -1.44 -0.94
C ILE A 21 -13.77 -2.52 -1.69
N ALA A 22 -12.61 -2.93 -1.15
CA ALA A 22 -11.78 -3.96 -1.77
C ALA A 22 -12.50 -5.32 -1.83
N ARG A 23 -13.24 -5.68 -0.76
CA ARG A 23 -14.05 -6.90 -0.70
C ARG A 23 -15.21 -6.88 -1.69
N GLU A 24 -15.89 -5.73 -1.84
CA GLU A 24 -16.94 -5.55 -2.86
C GLU A 24 -16.38 -5.76 -4.27
N PHE A 25 -15.16 -5.27 -4.54
CA PHE A 25 -14.55 -5.36 -5.88
C PHE A 25 -14.16 -6.78 -6.29
N ILE A 26 -13.77 -7.64 -5.34
CA ILE A 26 -13.29 -8.99 -5.64
C ILE A 26 -14.40 -10.05 -5.74
N ASN A 27 -15.68 -9.68 -5.58
CA ASN A 27 -16.83 -10.59 -5.72
C ASN A 27 -16.65 -11.96 -5.01
N ASN A 28 -16.11 -11.96 -3.79
CA ASN A 28 -15.82 -13.18 -3.00
C ASN A 28 -14.83 -14.16 -3.64
N HIS A 29 -13.83 -13.67 -4.39
CA HIS A 29 -12.77 -14.53 -4.93
C HIS A 29 -12.00 -15.26 -3.80
N HIS A 30 -12.18 -16.59 -3.70
CA HIS A 30 -11.68 -17.41 -2.58
C HIS A 30 -10.17 -17.39 -2.33
N ALA A 31 -9.36 -16.97 -3.31
CA ALA A 31 -7.91 -16.86 -3.13
C ALA A 31 -7.46 -15.47 -2.66
N ILE A 32 -8.36 -14.50 -2.47
CA ILE A 32 -8.02 -13.12 -2.08
C ILE A 32 -8.77 -12.77 -0.79
N GLU A 33 -8.01 -12.45 0.24
CA GLU A 33 -8.53 -12.06 1.55
C GLU A 33 -8.02 -10.66 1.90
N PHE A 34 -8.86 -9.89 2.59
CA PHE A 34 -8.53 -8.54 3.04
C PHE A 34 -8.77 -8.40 4.54
N GLU A 35 -7.87 -7.73 5.27
CA GLU A 35 -7.99 -7.45 6.70
C GLU A 35 -7.74 -5.97 7.01
N ALA A 36 -8.58 -5.39 7.87
CA ALA A 36 -8.38 -4.03 8.39
C ALA A 36 -7.29 -4.07 9.46
N LYS A 37 -6.04 -3.90 9.05
CA LYS A 37 -4.85 -4.19 9.84
C LYS A 37 -3.65 -3.40 9.33
N SER A 38 -2.79 -2.94 10.25
CA SER A 38 -1.49 -2.38 9.93
C SER A 38 -0.40 -3.46 9.88
N ILE A 39 0.68 -3.20 9.15
CA ILE A 39 1.83 -4.10 9.08
C ILE A 39 2.48 -4.32 10.46
N GLN A 40 2.41 -3.35 11.36
CA GLN A 40 2.93 -3.48 12.73
C GLN A 40 2.19 -4.56 13.54
N GLU A 41 0.95 -4.88 13.19
CA GLU A 41 0.14 -5.90 13.89
C GLU A 41 0.46 -7.35 13.43
N PHE A 42 1.31 -7.53 12.42
CA PHE A 42 1.74 -8.88 12.01
C PHE A 42 2.63 -9.52 13.06
N GLY A 43 2.41 -10.81 13.31
CA GLY A 43 3.32 -11.60 14.15
C GLY A 43 4.65 -11.86 13.45
N ASN A 44 5.69 -12.15 14.23
CA ASN A 44 7.01 -12.51 13.71
C ASN A 44 7.05 -13.86 12.98
N ASP A 45 5.99 -14.65 13.04
CA ASP A 45 5.89 -15.98 12.41
C ASP A 45 5.12 -15.96 11.09
N GLU A 46 4.46 -14.85 10.75
CA GLU A 46 3.76 -14.72 9.47
C GLU A 46 4.78 -14.61 8.32
N ARG A 47 4.64 -15.45 7.30
CA ARG A 47 5.54 -15.53 6.15
C ARG A 47 4.76 -15.61 4.85
N PHE A 48 5.28 -14.91 3.85
CA PHE A 48 4.73 -14.84 2.50
C PHE A 48 5.85 -15.11 1.49
N ASP A 49 5.51 -15.71 0.36
CA ASP A 49 6.49 -15.94 -0.70
C ASP A 49 6.99 -14.59 -1.27
N PHE A 50 6.07 -13.64 -1.42
CA PHE A 50 6.35 -12.26 -1.77
C PHE A 50 5.57 -11.29 -0.87
N VAL A 51 6.20 -10.18 -0.52
CA VAL A 51 5.55 -9.04 0.15
C VAL A 51 5.56 -7.86 -0.80
N ILE A 52 4.44 -7.16 -0.92
CA ILE A 52 4.25 -6.03 -1.85
C ILE A 52 3.77 -4.82 -1.06
N SER A 53 4.39 -3.65 -1.30
CA SER A 53 3.84 -2.36 -0.92
C SER A 53 3.75 -1.46 -2.15
N ASN A 54 2.59 -0.84 -2.32
CA ASN A 54 2.32 0.04 -3.45
C ASN A 54 1.62 1.32 -2.96
N HIS A 55 2.33 2.44 -3.05
CA HIS A 55 1.87 3.76 -2.63
C HIS A 55 1.36 3.78 -1.18
N THR A 56 2.13 3.19 -0.25
CA THR A 56 1.73 3.06 1.16
C THR A 56 2.79 3.55 2.12
N LEU A 57 4.08 3.28 1.86
CA LEU A 57 5.19 3.59 2.77
C LEU A 57 5.33 5.08 3.04
N HIS A 58 4.85 5.94 2.13
CA HIS A 58 4.85 7.38 2.35
C HIS A 58 3.90 7.85 3.47
N HIS A 59 3.04 6.98 3.99
CA HIS A 59 2.23 7.22 5.19
C HIS A 59 2.91 6.76 6.48
N ILE A 60 4.03 6.03 6.37
CA ILE A 60 4.79 5.56 7.53
C ILE A 60 5.70 6.70 8.02
N PRO A 61 5.72 7.00 9.33
CA PRO A 61 6.63 7.99 9.89
C PRO A 61 8.10 7.68 9.57
N ASP A 62 8.91 8.72 9.41
CA ASP A 62 10.35 8.60 9.10
C ASP A 62 11.09 7.76 10.16
N ASP A 63 10.67 7.83 11.43
CA ASP A 63 11.26 7.08 12.54
C ASP A 63 10.89 5.58 12.51
N ASP A 64 9.76 5.22 11.89
CA ASP A 64 9.22 3.86 11.85
C ASP A 64 9.53 3.13 10.54
N ILE A 65 10.08 3.83 9.54
CA ILE A 65 10.26 3.28 8.18
C ILE A 65 11.24 2.11 8.15
N LEU A 66 12.35 2.19 8.91
CA LEU A 66 13.36 1.14 8.94
C LEU A 66 12.82 -0.12 9.62
N GLU A 67 12.08 0.03 10.72
CA GLU A 67 11.41 -1.09 11.38
C GLU A 67 10.40 -1.75 10.45
N THR A 68 9.58 -0.93 9.77
CA THR A 68 8.57 -1.41 8.83
C THR A 68 9.19 -2.18 7.67
N LEU A 69 10.25 -1.65 7.05
CA LEU A 69 10.96 -2.31 5.96
C LEU A 69 11.62 -3.62 6.41
N ASN A 70 12.23 -3.64 7.60
CA ASN A 70 12.80 -4.87 8.16
C ASN A 70 11.72 -5.93 8.41
N LYS A 71 10.56 -5.52 8.94
CA LYS A 71 9.43 -6.43 9.15
C LYS A 71 8.94 -7.02 7.84
N MET A 72 8.73 -6.20 6.82
CA MET A 72 8.35 -6.65 5.48
C MET A 72 9.39 -7.60 4.87
N TYR A 73 10.68 -7.30 5.04
CA TYR A 73 11.78 -8.14 4.58
C TYR A 73 11.79 -9.50 5.29
N HIS A 74 11.61 -9.54 6.61
CA HIS A 74 11.54 -10.79 7.37
C HIS A 74 10.30 -11.63 7.05
N MET A 75 9.19 -10.99 6.69
CA MET A 75 7.98 -11.67 6.25
C MET A 75 8.13 -12.29 4.84
N ALA A 76 9.00 -11.75 3.98
CA ALA A 76 9.21 -12.23 2.63
C ALA A 76 10.20 -13.40 2.53
N ARG A 77 9.81 -14.50 1.90
CA ARG A 77 10.70 -15.66 1.66
C ARG A 77 11.57 -15.49 0.41
N HIS A 78 11.00 -14.92 -0.66
CA HIS A 78 11.68 -14.82 -1.95
C HIS A 78 11.92 -13.38 -2.39
N GLY A 79 11.03 -12.45 -2.04
CA GLY A 79 11.25 -11.06 -2.41
C GLY A 79 10.25 -10.06 -1.85
N LEU A 80 10.73 -8.83 -1.77
CA LEU A 80 9.97 -7.64 -1.39
C LEU A 80 9.89 -6.70 -2.60
N ILE A 81 8.67 -6.34 -3.01
CA ILE A 81 8.41 -5.41 -4.12
C ILE A 81 7.83 -4.13 -3.53
N ILE A 82 8.53 -3.01 -3.75
CA ILE A 82 8.11 -1.70 -3.26
C ILE A 82 7.96 -0.75 -4.45
N SER A 83 6.78 -0.13 -4.55
CA SER A 83 6.49 0.95 -5.48
C SER A 83 5.94 2.11 -4.66
N ASP A 84 6.65 3.24 -4.61
CA ASP A 84 6.16 4.40 -3.85
C ASP A 84 6.55 5.75 -4.48
N ILE A 85 5.84 6.80 -4.07
CA ILE A 85 6.06 8.17 -4.48
C ILE A 85 7.31 8.69 -3.79
N ARG A 86 8.29 9.12 -4.59
CA ARG A 86 9.42 9.90 -4.07
C ARG A 86 8.95 11.31 -3.71
N ARG A 87 8.71 11.54 -2.41
CA ARG A 87 8.36 12.87 -1.88
C ARG A 87 9.57 13.80 -1.94
N THR A 88 9.66 14.60 -3.01
CA THR A 88 10.64 15.69 -3.14
C THR A 88 9.95 17.04 -3.04
N LYS A 89 10.65 18.08 -2.57
CA LYS A 89 10.11 19.46 -2.51
C LYS A 89 9.59 19.92 -3.88
N LEU A 90 10.24 19.48 -4.95
CA LEU A 90 9.85 19.78 -6.32
C LEU A 90 8.56 19.05 -6.74
N ALA A 91 8.39 17.78 -6.35
CA ALA A 91 7.15 17.04 -6.59
C ALA A 91 5.96 17.69 -5.87
N HIS A 92 6.17 18.18 -4.64
CA HIS A 92 5.13 18.90 -3.90
C HIS A 92 4.75 20.23 -4.58
N PHE A 93 5.75 21.01 -5.03
CA PHE A 93 5.52 22.26 -5.75
C PHE A 93 4.81 22.04 -7.09
N GLY A 94 5.25 21.04 -7.86
CA GLY A 94 4.60 20.65 -9.12
C GLY A 94 3.15 20.20 -8.92
N ALA A 95 2.89 19.35 -7.93
CA ALA A 95 1.53 18.92 -7.59
C ALA A 95 0.63 20.10 -7.17
N SER A 96 1.17 21.08 -6.42
CA SER A 96 0.44 22.27 -6.00
C SER A 96 0.10 23.22 -7.16
N ILE A 97 0.96 23.31 -8.18
CA ILE A 97 0.67 24.09 -9.38
C ILE A 97 -0.40 23.36 -10.20
N VAL A 98 -0.20 22.08 -10.47
CA VAL A 98 -1.11 21.29 -11.32
C VAL A 98 -2.52 21.18 -10.70
N SER A 99 -2.64 21.01 -9.38
CA SER A 99 -3.94 20.94 -8.71
C SER A 99 -4.77 22.23 -8.81
N LYS A 100 -4.13 23.39 -8.98
CA LYS A 100 -4.83 24.69 -9.21
C LYS A 100 -5.45 24.79 -10.60
N PHE A 101 -4.96 24.01 -11.57
CA PHE A 101 -5.45 24.03 -12.96
C PHE A 101 -6.32 22.83 -13.31
N ILE A 102 -6.16 21.70 -12.61
CA ILE A 102 -6.90 20.45 -12.85
C ILE A 102 -7.84 20.20 -11.67
N GLY A 103 -8.91 21.00 -11.59
CA GLY A 103 -9.96 20.87 -10.57
C GLY A 103 -10.84 19.64 -10.81
N ASN A 104 -10.36 18.45 -10.44
CA ASN A 104 -11.18 17.23 -10.40
C ASN A 104 -11.12 16.61 -8.99
N ARG A 105 -12.18 15.91 -8.59
CA ARG A 105 -12.40 15.44 -7.22
C ARG A 105 -11.32 14.47 -6.71
N LEU A 106 -10.69 13.71 -7.62
CA LEU A 106 -9.53 12.85 -7.32
C LEU A 106 -8.25 13.65 -7.05
N THR A 107 -7.95 14.67 -7.85
CA THR A 107 -6.72 15.47 -7.72
C THR A 107 -6.80 16.50 -6.59
N SER A 108 -7.99 16.97 -6.24
CA SER A 108 -8.18 17.95 -5.16
C SER A 108 -8.11 17.34 -3.76
N ASN A 109 -8.40 16.04 -3.59
CA ASN A 109 -8.44 15.37 -2.28
C ASN A 109 -7.31 14.34 -2.10
N ASP A 110 -7.06 13.47 -3.09
CA ASP A 110 -6.11 12.35 -2.92
C ASP A 110 -4.66 12.79 -3.11
N THR A 111 -4.40 13.79 -3.96
CA THR A 111 -3.04 14.31 -4.17
C THR A 111 -2.53 15.08 -2.94
N PRO A 112 -3.29 15.96 -2.27
CA PRO A 112 -2.84 16.56 -1.02
C PRO A 112 -2.75 15.55 0.13
N ALA A 113 -3.67 14.57 0.21
CA ALA A 113 -3.64 13.54 1.26
C ALA A 113 -2.43 12.60 1.14
N SER A 114 -2.03 12.25 -0.09
CA SER A 114 -0.83 11.44 -0.36
C SER A 114 0.50 12.21 -0.24
N ILE A 115 0.48 13.48 0.18
CA ILE A 115 1.67 14.33 0.36
C ILE A 115 1.72 14.97 1.77
N ARG A 116 0.62 14.98 2.52
CA ARG A 116 0.60 15.48 3.91
C ARG A 116 1.28 14.45 4.84
N LYS A 117 2.07 14.95 5.80
CA LYS A 117 2.56 14.17 6.95
C LYS A 117 1.40 13.89 7.90
#